data_AF-C2ENR7-F1
#
_entry.id   AF-C2ENR7-F1
#
_cell.length_a   1.000
_cell.length_b   1.000
_cell.length_c   1.000
_cell.angle_alpha   90.00
_cell.angle_beta   90.00
_cell.angle_gamma   90.00
#
_symmetry.space_group_name_H-M   'P 1'
#
loop_
_entity.id
_entity.type
_entity.pdbx_description
1 polymer ?
#
loop_
_entity_poly.entity_id
_entity_poly.type
_entity_poly.pdbx_seq_one_letter_code
_entity_poly.pdbx_strand_id
1 'polypeptide(L)'
;MKNNRRFSLFFTIVAFLTLVLTGCSSNNSSNAKNTTKNQISVNYTLKEGKKTVDTKTVKIPKKKAKVITGLKKAWKVQETKGFVTAIDGKKQNPKKKIYWTYTINGKWASKGVDLQSVANKDKVKFTLDKVK
;
A
#
# COMPACT_ATOMS: atom_id res chain seq x y z
N MET A 1 22.05 67.70 16.87
CA MET A 1 20.78 68.15 17.50
C MET A 1 20.09 69.12 16.55
N LYS A 2 18.94 68.75 15.98
CA LYS A 2 18.11 69.67 15.19
C LYS A 2 16.64 69.33 15.40
N ASN A 3 15.88 70.39 15.59
CA ASN A 3 14.60 70.45 16.31
C ASN A 3 13.39 70.06 15.47
N ASN A 4 12.38 69.63 16.20
CA ASN A 4 10.97 69.46 15.82
C ASN A 4 10.38 70.72 15.14
N ARG A 5 9.40 70.56 14.24
CA ARG A 5 7.97 70.91 14.45
C ARG A 5 7.13 70.91 13.14
N ARG A 6 6.04 70.12 13.21
CA ARG A 6 4.62 70.42 12.90
C ARG A 6 4.09 70.50 11.45
N PHE A 7 2.97 69.79 11.31
CA PHE A 7 1.75 70.11 10.55
C PHE A 7 1.87 70.21 9.02
N SER A 8 1.19 69.32 8.29
CA SER A 8 -0.07 69.64 7.60
C SER A 8 -0.48 68.57 6.58
N LEU A 9 -1.81 68.42 6.42
CA LEU A 9 -2.53 68.03 5.20
C LEU A 9 -2.61 66.56 4.75
N PHE A 10 -3.68 65.91 5.25
CA PHE A 10 -4.85 65.43 4.48
C PHE A 10 -4.65 64.72 3.11
N PHE A 11 -5.03 63.44 3.12
CA PHE A 11 -6.05 62.80 2.25
C PHE A 11 -5.94 62.91 0.72
N THR A 12 -5.52 61.82 0.05
CA THR A 12 -6.14 61.18 -1.14
C THR A 12 -5.26 59.97 -1.53
N ILE A 13 -5.57 58.71 -1.18
CA ILE A 13 -6.54 57.74 -1.73
C ILE A 13 -6.46 57.50 -3.25
N VAL A 14 -6.42 56.20 -3.58
CA VAL A 14 -6.47 55.48 -4.89
C VAL A 14 -5.08 55.21 -5.49
N ALA A 15 -4.41 54.06 -5.30
CA ALA A 15 -4.81 52.64 -5.41
C ALA A 15 -5.31 52.23 -6.81
N PHE A 16 -4.37 51.92 -7.71
CA PHE A 16 -4.56 50.85 -8.69
C PHE A 16 -3.31 49.96 -8.69
N LEU A 17 -3.46 48.84 -7.97
CA LEU A 17 -2.50 47.77 -7.81
C LEU A 17 -2.30 47.08 -9.16
N THR A 18 -1.04 46.99 -9.59
CA THR A 18 -0.61 46.34 -10.83
C THR A 18 -0.91 44.84 -10.82
N LEU A 19 -1.28 44.34 -12.00
CA LEU A 19 -1.61 42.95 -12.30
C LEU A 19 -0.62 41.96 -11.68
N VAL A 20 -1.13 41.05 -10.86
CA VAL A 20 -0.38 39.92 -10.32
C VAL A 20 -0.20 38.87 -11.41
N LEU A 21 1.06 38.59 -11.76
CA LEU A 21 1.48 37.45 -12.59
C LEU A 21 0.85 36.16 -12.05
N THR A 22 0.00 35.52 -12.85
CA THR A 22 -0.44 34.14 -12.62
C THR A 22 -0.07 33.30 -13.83
N GLY A 23 0.92 32.43 -13.62
CA GLY A 23 1.37 31.41 -14.56
C GLY A 23 2.17 30.36 -13.82
N CYS A 24 1.50 29.67 -12.89
CA CYS A 24 1.98 28.50 -12.15
C CYS A 24 2.65 27.52 -13.14
N SER A 25 3.95 27.31 -13.03
CA SER A 25 4.59 26.24 -12.26
C SER A 25 4.32 24.83 -12.77
N SER A 26 5.44 24.14 -12.99
CA SER A 26 5.66 22.72 -12.74
C SER A 26 5.24 21.72 -13.81
N ASN A 27 6.28 21.18 -14.45
CA ASN A 27 6.44 19.78 -14.85
C ASN A 27 5.16 18.99 -15.09
N ASN A 28 4.72 18.97 -16.34
CA ASN A 28 3.97 17.83 -16.85
C ASN A 28 4.94 16.65 -17.05
N SER A 29 5.42 16.09 -15.93
CA SER A 29 5.87 14.70 -15.87
C SER A 29 4.65 13.84 -16.15
N SER A 30 4.38 13.64 -17.44
CA SER A 30 3.46 12.61 -17.92
C SER A 30 4.09 11.26 -17.61
N ASN A 31 3.80 10.86 -16.38
CA ASN A 31 3.82 9.54 -15.78
C ASN A 31 4.14 8.42 -16.80
N ALA A 32 5.34 7.87 -16.66
CA ALA A 32 5.83 6.71 -17.40
C ALA A 32 4.82 5.55 -17.35
N LYS A 33 3.93 5.49 -18.34
CA LYS A 33 3.00 4.37 -18.55
C LYS A 33 3.56 3.47 -19.65
N ASN A 34 4.68 2.81 -19.40
CA ASN A 34 5.17 1.73 -20.28
C ASN A 34 6.12 0.75 -19.58
N THR A 35 5.68 0.12 -18.48
CA THR A 35 6.37 -1.06 -17.90
C THR A 35 5.40 -2.12 -17.33
N THR A 36 4.11 -2.08 -17.70
CA THR A 36 3.04 -2.85 -17.02
C THR A 36 2.45 -4.01 -17.82
N LYS A 37 3.05 -4.47 -18.92
CA LYS A 37 2.51 -5.65 -19.65
C LYS A 37 2.86 -6.99 -18.99
N ASN A 38 3.96 -7.10 -18.24
CA ASN A 38 4.47 -8.39 -17.77
C ASN A 38 4.39 -8.62 -16.25
N GLN A 39 3.73 -7.73 -15.52
CA GLN A 39 3.51 -7.86 -14.07
C GLN A 39 2.02 -7.73 -13.74
N ILE A 40 1.63 -8.36 -12.64
CA ILE A 40 0.31 -8.23 -12.02
C ILE A 40 0.47 -7.55 -10.67
N SER A 41 -0.55 -6.81 -10.24
CA SER A 41 -0.62 -6.16 -8.93
C SER A 41 -1.62 -6.92 -8.08
N VAL A 42 -1.17 -7.44 -6.93
CA VAL A 42 -2.00 -8.25 -6.03
C VAL A 42 -2.02 -7.59 -4.66
N ASN A 43 -3.20 -7.51 -4.05
CA ASN A 43 -3.36 -6.96 -2.72
C ASN A 43 -3.32 -8.09 -1.68
N TYR A 44 -2.44 -7.97 -0.70
CA TYR A 44 -2.31 -8.92 0.40
C TYR A 44 -2.71 -8.26 1.71
N THR A 45 -3.55 -8.93 2.48
CA THR A 45 -3.95 -8.50 3.83
C THR A 45 -3.55 -9.56 4.84
N LEU A 46 -2.92 -9.15 5.94
CA LEU A 46 -2.67 -9.99 7.11
C LEU A 46 -3.70 -9.70 8.19
N LYS A 47 -4.26 -10.76 8.75
CA LYS A 47 -5.16 -10.71 9.90
C LYS A 47 -4.70 -11.64 11.01
N GLU A 48 -5.01 -11.25 12.23
CA GLU A 48 -4.90 -12.06 13.44
C GLU A 48 -6.28 -12.09 14.08
N GLY A 49 -6.95 -13.24 13.98
CA GLY A 49 -8.39 -13.36 14.19
C GLY A 49 -9.18 -12.34 13.36
N LYS A 50 -9.95 -11.49 14.04
CA LYS A 50 -10.78 -10.44 13.41
C LYS A 50 -9.99 -9.16 13.07
N LYS A 51 -8.81 -8.96 13.66
CA LYS A 51 -8.03 -7.73 13.53
C LYS A 51 -7.18 -7.75 12.27
N THR A 52 -7.24 -6.68 11.47
CA THR A 52 -6.28 -6.46 10.39
C THR A 52 -4.95 -5.98 10.98
N VAL A 53 -3.88 -6.72 10.67
CA VAL A 53 -2.52 -6.42 11.11
C VAL A 53 -1.83 -5.51 10.11
N ASP A 54 -1.96 -5.81 8.82
CA ASP A 54 -1.26 -5.09 7.75
C ASP A 54 -1.94 -5.33 6.40
N THR A 55 -1.71 -4.44 5.43
CA THR A 55 -2.15 -4.60 4.04
C THR A 55 -1.13 -4.00 3.10
N LYS A 56 -0.67 -4.80 2.11
CA LYS A 56 0.33 -4.39 1.12
C LYS A 56 -0.12 -4.76 -0.27
N THR A 57 0.18 -3.90 -1.24
CA THR A 57 0.00 -4.19 -2.65
C THR A 57 1.35 -4.48 -3.28
N VAL A 58 1.50 -5.65 -3.91
CA VAL A 58 2.77 -6.13 -4.45
C VAL A 58 2.66 -6.41 -5.94
N LYS A 59 3.69 -5.99 -6.67
CA LYS A 59 3.85 -6.29 -8.11
C LYS A 59 4.60 -7.61 -8.30
N ILE A 60 3.98 -8.54 -9.02
CA ILE A 60 4.49 -9.90 -9.25
C ILE A 60 4.64 -10.11 -10.77
N PRO A 61 5.78 -10.64 -11.27
CA PRO A 61 5.89 -11.04 -12.68
C PRO A 61 4.87 -12.12 -13.03
N LYS A 62 4.21 -12.01 -14.20
CA LYS A 62 3.18 -12.97 -14.66
C LYS A 62 3.67 -14.42 -14.67
N LYS A 63 4.92 -14.64 -15.10
CA LYS A 63 5.57 -15.97 -15.12
C LYS A 63 5.75 -16.60 -13.72
N LYS A 64 5.69 -15.80 -12.66
CA LYS A 64 5.83 -16.21 -11.25
C LYS A 64 4.59 -15.85 -10.43
N ALA A 65 3.42 -15.75 -11.08
CA ALA A 65 2.16 -15.30 -10.47
C ALA A 65 1.56 -16.35 -9.51
N LYS A 66 2.24 -16.58 -8.40
CA LYS A 66 1.84 -17.50 -7.33
C LYS A 66 1.68 -16.74 -6.01
N VAL A 67 0.79 -17.22 -5.15
CA VAL A 67 0.51 -16.62 -3.84
C VAL A 67 1.80 -16.40 -3.06
N ILE A 68 2.67 -17.42 -2.99
CA ILE A 68 3.91 -17.35 -2.22
C ILE A 68 4.89 -16.29 -2.71
N THR A 69 4.90 -16.00 -4.02
CA THR A 69 5.83 -15.01 -4.59
C THR A 69 5.47 -13.60 -4.15
N GLY A 70 4.18 -13.25 -4.16
CA GLY A 70 3.73 -11.98 -3.60
C GLY A 70 3.89 -11.92 -2.09
N LEU A 71 3.59 -13.02 -1.40
CA LEU A 71 3.68 -13.07 0.06
C LEU A 71 5.12 -12.84 0.56
N LYS A 72 6.11 -13.54 -0.02
CA LYS A 72 7.54 -13.37 0.31
C LYS A 72 8.09 -11.99 -0.06
N LYS A 73 7.49 -11.30 -1.04
CA LYS A 73 7.85 -9.91 -1.36
C LYS A 73 7.31 -8.93 -0.33
N ALA A 74 6.18 -9.23 0.28
CA ALA A 74 5.50 -8.34 1.21
C ALA A 74 6.01 -8.50 2.66
N TRP A 75 6.36 -9.73 3.07
CA TRP A 75 6.83 -10.05 4.43
C TRP A 75 7.86 -11.20 4.44
N LYS A 76 8.54 -11.38 5.57
CA LYS A 76 9.36 -12.57 5.83
C LYS A 76 8.45 -13.77 6.08
N VAL A 77 8.57 -14.82 5.27
CA VAL A 77 7.67 -15.99 5.33
C VAL A 77 8.47 -17.25 5.61
N GLN A 78 7.94 -18.10 6.48
CA GLN A 78 8.34 -19.49 6.62
C GLN A 78 7.20 -20.38 6.15
N GLU A 79 7.52 -21.39 5.35
CA GLU A 79 6.55 -22.37 4.86
C GLU A 79 7.19 -23.76 4.78
N THR A 80 6.35 -24.78 4.84
CA THR A 80 6.74 -26.18 4.64
C THR A 80 5.73 -26.82 3.70
N LYS A 81 6.19 -27.32 2.53
CA LYS A 81 5.33 -27.99 1.53
C LYS A 81 4.08 -27.19 1.16
N GLY A 82 4.20 -25.87 0.98
CA GLY A 82 3.08 -24.99 0.62
C GLY A 82 2.18 -24.57 1.78
N PHE A 83 2.47 -25.00 3.01
CA PHE A 83 1.80 -24.54 4.22
C PHE A 83 2.61 -23.45 4.90
N VAL A 84 2.00 -22.28 5.10
CA VAL A 84 2.66 -21.16 5.77
C VAL A 84 2.73 -21.41 7.27
N THR A 85 3.94 -21.52 7.82
CA THR A 85 4.18 -21.77 9.25
C THR A 85 4.43 -20.47 10.02
N ALA A 86 4.94 -19.44 9.35
CA ALA A 86 5.12 -18.11 9.94
C ALA A 86 5.05 -16.98 8.90
N ILE A 87 4.52 -15.83 9.32
CA ILE A 87 4.60 -14.58 8.56
C ILE A 87 5.06 -13.49 9.52
N ASP A 88 6.17 -12.84 9.21
CA ASP A 88 6.74 -11.74 9.98
C ASP A 88 6.90 -12.07 11.48
N GLY A 89 7.48 -13.23 11.76
CA GLY A 89 7.69 -13.74 13.12
C GLY A 89 6.45 -14.35 13.79
N LYS A 90 5.23 -14.10 13.28
CA LYS A 90 3.99 -14.67 13.83
C LYS A 90 3.82 -16.12 13.39
N LYS A 91 4.01 -17.05 14.32
CA LYS A 91 4.00 -18.51 14.10
C LYS A 91 2.63 -19.12 14.39
N GLN A 92 2.37 -20.24 13.74
CA GLN A 92 1.25 -21.12 14.10
C GLN A 92 1.42 -21.71 15.51
N ASN A 93 0.30 -22.11 16.12
CA ASN A 93 0.29 -22.85 17.38
C ASN A 93 -0.61 -24.10 17.25
N PRO A 94 -0.04 -25.25 16.87
CA PRO A 94 -0.79 -26.49 16.71
C PRO A 94 -1.51 -26.94 17.99
N LYS A 95 -0.90 -26.75 19.17
CA LYS A 95 -1.50 -27.11 20.47
C LYS A 95 -2.81 -26.35 20.72
N LYS A 96 -2.89 -25.09 20.26
CA LYS A 96 -4.09 -24.25 20.36
C LYS A 96 -4.97 -24.30 19.10
N LYS A 97 -4.64 -25.15 18.13
CA LYS A 97 -5.27 -25.23 16.80
C LYS A 97 -5.24 -23.90 16.02
N ILE A 98 -4.23 -23.06 16.24
CA ILE A 98 -4.09 -21.76 15.55
C ILE A 98 -3.20 -21.95 14.34
N TYR A 99 -3.74 -21.65 13.15
CA TYR A 99 -3.04 -21.85 11.88
C TYR A 99 -3.18 -20.62 10.98
N TRP A 100 -2.19 -20.47 10.09
CA TRP A 100 -2.30 -19.55 8.96
C TRP A 100 -3.16 -20.18 7.89
N THR A 101 -4.28 -19.54 7.60
CA THR A 101 -5.17 -19.89 6.51
C THR A 101 -5.29 -18.71 5.56
N TYR A 102 -5.76 -18.94 4.33
CA TYR A 102 -5.90 -17.85 3.39
C TYR A 102 -7.08 -17.99 2.44
N THR A 103 -7.51 -16.84 1.95
CA THR A 103 -8.60 -16.70 0.99
C THR A 103 -8.12 -15.86 -0.19
N ILE A 104 -8.69 -16.12 -1.37
CA ILE A 104 -8.51 -15.31 -2.57
C ILE A 104 -9.88 -14.78 -2.98
N ASN A 105 -10.01 -13.46 -3.04
CA ASN A 105 -11.27 -12.78 -3.38
C ASN A 105 -12.46 -13.27 -2.52
N GLY A 106 -12.19 -13.54 -1.23
CA GLY A 106 -13.18 -14.01 -0.27
C GLY A 106 -13.47 -15.50 -0.30
N LYS A 107 -12.92 -16.26 -1.25
CA LYS A 107 -13.07 -17.72 -1.34
C LYS A 107 -11.89 -18.43 -0.68
N TRP A 108 -12.17 -19.51 0.05
CA TRP A 108 -11.13 -20.35 0.63
C TRP A 108 -10.27 -20.99 -0.46
N ALA A 109 -8.96 -20.97 -0.25
CA ALA A 109 -8.05 -21.67 -1.14
C ALA A 109 -7.93 -23.14 -0.72
N SER A 110 -7.96 -24.05 -1.71
CA SER A 110 -7.80 -25.49 -1.52
C SER A 110 -6.38 -25.99 -1.79
N LYS A 111 -5.50 -25.12 -2.30
CA LYS A 111 -4.11 -25.45 -2.67
C LYS A 111 -3.12 -24.80 -1.70
N GLY A 112 -1.90 -25.36 -1.63
CA GLY A 112 -0.77 -24.69 -0.96
C GLY A 112 -0.39 -23.38 -1.66
N VAL A 113 0.25 -22.46 -0.93
CA VAL A 113 0.61 -21.12 -1.45
C VAL A 113 1.66 -21.15 -2.58
N ASP A 114 2.42 -22.23 -2.66
CA ASP A 114 3.39 -22.56 -3.69
C ASP A 114 2.74 -23.04 -4.99
N LEU A 115 1.59 -23.70 -4.90
CA LEU A 115 0.83 -24.19 -6.05
C LEU A 115 -0.23 -23.19 -6.52
N GLN A 116 -0.79 -22.40 -5.61
CA GLN A 116 -1.88 -21.48 -5.90
C GLN A 116 -1.42 -20.28 -6.73
N SER A 117 -1.99 -20.14 -7.93
CA SER A 117 -1.79 -18.99 -8.80
C SER A 117 -2.67 -17.80 -8.36
N VAL A 118 -2.23 -16.60 -8.71
CA VAL A 118 -2.95 -15.34 -8.50
C VAL A 118 -3.06 -14.54 -9.81
N ALA A 119 -4.15 -13.82 -9.97
CA ALA A 119 -4.42 -12.94 -11.09
C ALA A 119 -4.24 -11.46 -10.71
N ASN A 120 -4.25 -10.59 -11.71
CA ASN A 120 -4.17 -9.15 -11.49
C ASN A 120 -5.38 -8.66 -10.68
N LYS A 121 -5.11 -7.80 -9.70
CA LYS A 121 -6.08 -7.22 -8.75
C LYS A 121 -6.70 -8.21 -7.77
N ASP A 122 -6.19 -9.44 -7.69
CA ASP A 122 -6.62 -10.39 -6.66
C ASP A 122 -6.37 -9.84 -5.26
N LYS A 123 -7.30 -10.16 -4.35
CA LYS A 123 -7.24 -9.85 -2.93
C LYS A 123 -6.96 -11.14 -2.18
N VAL A 124 -5.71 -11.31 -1.77
CA VAL A 124 -5.26 -12.44 -0.97
C VAL A 124 -5.27 -12.04 0.49
N LYS A 125 -6.05 -12.73 1.32
CA LYS A 125 -6.13 -12.44 2.76
C LYS A 125 -5.66 -13.64 3.54
N PHE A 126 -4.56 -13.45 4.28
CA PHE A 126 -4.03 -14.40 5.24
C PHE A 126 -4.59 -14.10 6.62
N THR A 127 -4.97 -15.14 7.36
CA THR A 127 -5.55 -15.01 8.69
C THR A 127 -4.93 -16.06 9.60
N LEU A 128 -4.32 -15.60 10.69
CA LEU A 128 -3.86 -16.44 11.79
C LEU A 128 -5.00 -16.54 12.79
N ASP A 129 -5.65 -17.69 12.84
CA ASP A 129 -6.78 -17.91 13.75
C ASP A 129 -6.93 -19.39 14.10
N LYS A 130 -7.74 -19.65 15.12
CA LYS A 130 -8.11 -21.00 15.52
C LYS A 130 -8.99 -21.64 14.43
N VAL A 131 -8.51 -22.75 13.88
CA VAL A 131 -9.30 -23.59 12.98
C VAL A 131 -10.17 -24.50 13.84
N LYS A 132 -11.47 -24.54 13.53
CA LYS A 132 -12.43 -25.39 14.24
C LYS A 132 -12.28 -26.84 13.81
#